data_AF-A0A6A4IRC7-F1
#
_entry.id   AF-A0A6A4IRC7-F1
#
_cell.length_a   1.000
_cell.length_b   1.000
_cell.length_c   1.000
_cell.angle_alpha   90.00
_cell.angle_beta   90.00
_cell.angle_gamma   90.00
#
_symmetry.space_group_name_H-M   'P 1'
#
loop_
_entity.id
_entity.type
_entity.pdbx_description
1 polymer ?
#
loop_
_entity_poly.entity_id
_entity_poly.type
_entity_poly.pdbx_seq_one_letter_code
_entity_poly.pdbx_strand_id
1 'polypeptide(L)'
;MLIKFGGDFAEEVRATLYAQKQFSFPVTRILSRFTPPEDRNELESLSVRPRRVWYICMQQSPGALLDKVIDAMTPDQLAYIYPQIRHSLDEMSSIRPNNLSSIT
;
A
#
# COMPACT_ATOMS: atom_id res chain seq x y z
N MET A 1 7.04 12.27 -8.04
CA MET A 1 5.89 12.19 -7.09
C MET A 1 4.71 11.62 -7.86
N LEU A 2 3.92 10.72 -7.27
CA LEU A 2 2.74 10.12 -7.91
C LEU A 2 1.47 10.53 -7.13
N ILE A 3 0.41 10.95 -7.83
CA ILE A 3 -0.88 11.27 -7.23
C ILE A 3 -1.92 10.28 -7.77
N LYS A 4 -2.64 9.60 -6.86
CA LYS A 4 -3.86 8.86 -7.19
C LYS A 4 -5.06 9.67 -6.70
N PHE A 5 -6.07 9.85 -7.55
CA PHE A 5 -7.29 10.61 -7.25
C PHE A 5 -8.51 9.91 -7.87
N GLY A 6 -9.71 10.24 -7.40
CA GLY A 6 -10.97 9.76 -7.99
C GLY A 6 -11.52 8.44 -7.43
N GLY A 7 -11.00 7.98 -6.29
CA GLY A 7 -11.49 6.79 -5.59
C GLY A 7 -11.49 7.00 -4.08
N ASP A 8 -11.99 6.02 -3.32
CA ASP A 8 -11.78 5.94 -1.88
C ASP A 8 -10.52 5.13 -1.57
N PHE A 9 -9.46 5.82 -1.16
CA PHE A 9 -8.15 5.23 -0.89
C PHE A 9 -7.92 4.92 0.59
N ALA A 10 -8.96 4.94 1.43
CA ALA A 10 -8.78 4.80 2.88
C ALA A 10 -8.11 3.47 3.26
N GLU A 11 -8.54 2.35 2.66
CA GLU A 11 -7.91 1.05 2.88
C GLU A 11 -6.48 1.00 2.35
N GLU A 12 -6.23 1.58 1.17
CA GLU A 12 -4.89 1.62 0.59
C GLU A 12 -3.93 2.40 1.48
N VAL A 13 -4.37 3.52 2.05
CA VAL A 13 -3.60 4.29 3.03
C VAL A 13 -3.28 3.44 4.26
N ARG A 14 -4.27 2.77 4.85
CA ARG A 14 -4.07 1.95 6.05
C ARG A 14 -3.13 0.78 5.78
N ALA A 15 -3.37 0.04 4.71
CA ALA A 15 -2.54 -1.09 4.31
C ALA A 15 -1.09 -0.65 4.04
N THR A 16 -0.90 0.48 3.35
CA THR A 16 0.44 1.00 3.03
C THR A 16 1.18 1.47 4.27
N LEU A 17 0.50 2.17 5.19
CA LEU A 17 1.11 2.61 6.46
C LEU A 17 1.42 1.44 7.40
N TYR A 18 0.59 0.39 7.39
CA TYR A 18 0.88 -0.86 8.08
C TYR A 18 2.12 -1.52 7.49
N ALA A 19 2.13 -1.74 6.18
CA ALA A 19 3.20 -2.38 5.44
C ALA A 19 4.56 -1.71 5.68
N GLN A 20 4.61 -0.37 5.66
CA GLN A 20 5.83 0.41 5.94
C GLN A 20 6.44 0.17 7.33
N LYS A 21 5.63 -0.24 8.32
CA LYS A 21 6.09 -0.50 9.69
C LYS A 21 6.46 -1.96 9.93
N GLN A 22 5.96 -2.86 9.09
CA GLN A 22 5.97 -4.30 9.36
C GLN A 22 6.91 -5.05 8.44
N PHE A 23 7.03 -4.63 7.18
CA PHE A 23 7.85 -5.32 6.20
C PHE A 23 9.24 -4.73 6.09
N SER A 24 10.22 -5.60 5.89
CA SER A 24 11.62 -5.27 5.67
C SER A 24 11.88 -4.73 4.25
N PHE A 25 11.04 -5.10 3.27
CA PHE A 25 11.19 -4.66 1.89
C PHE A 25 10.67 -3.24 1.65
N PRO A 26 11.17 -2.54 0.62
CA PRO A 26 10.76 -1.17 0.33
C PRO A 26 9.28 -1.06 -0.03
N VAL A 27 8.52 -0.37 0.81
CA VAL A 27 7.12 0.02 0.54
C VAL A 27 7.07 1.51 0.19
N THR A 28 6.29 1.85 -0.84
CA THR A 28 6.11 3.24 -1.26
C THR A 28 5.63 4.12 -0.11
N ARG A 29 6.29 5.28 0.08
CA ARG A 29 5.95 6.25 1.12
C ARG A 29 4.74 7.10 0.73
N ILE A 30 3.78 7.24 1.65
CA ILE A 30 2.71 8.23 1.53
C ILE A 30 3.26 9.55 2.04
N LEU A 31 3.23 10.57 1.19
CA LEU A 31 3.71 11.93 1.49
C LEU A 31 2.57 12.81 2.04
N SER A 32 1.38 12.68 1.46
CA SER A 32 0.19 13.41 1.88
C SER A 32 -1.08 12.65 1.48
N ARG A 33 -2.18 12.89 2.19
CA ARG A 33 -3.52 12.34 1.94
C ARG A 33 -4.56 13.42 2.20
N PHE A 34 -5.65 13.41 1.45
CA PHE A 34 -6.79 14.30 1.71
C PHE A 34 -8.04 13.51 2.03
N THR A 35 -8.65 13.93 3.13
CA THR A 35 -9.91 13.40 3.62
C THR A 35 -10.86 14.60 3.66
N PRO A 36 -11.98 14.57 2.91
CA PRO A 36 -12.96 15.64 2.97
C PRO A 36 -13.54 15.72 4.39
N PRO A 37 -13.96 16.92 4.84
CA PRO A 37 -14.69 17.06 6.09
C PRO A 37 -15.97 16.21 6.04
N GLU A 38 -16.25 15.49 7.12
CA GLU A 38 -17.49 14.73 7.29
C GLU A 38 -18.68 15.71 7.30
N ASP A 39 -19.70 15.44 6.47
CA ASP A 39 -20.97 16.15 6.55
C ASP A 39 -21.57 15.86 7.94
N ARG A 40 -21.75 16.89 8.76
CA ARG A 40 -22.12 16.77 10.19
C ARG A 40 -23.53 16.22 10.45
N ASN A 41 -24.20 15.67 9.44
CA ASN A 41 -25.61 15.28 9.48
C ASN A 41 -25.88 13.76 9.59
N GLU A 42 -24.87 12.90 9.65
CA GLU A 42 -25.08 11.46 9.90
C GLU A 42 -25.00 11.13 11.40
N LEU A 43 -26.00 11.62 12.14
CA LEU A 43 -26.45 10.93 13.35
C LEU A 43 -27.06 9.59 12.86
N GLU A 44 -26.61 8.47 13.43
CA GLU A 44 -27.00 7.08 13.08
C GLU A 44 -26.13 6.37 12.02
N SER A 45 -24.90 5.98 12.39
CA SER A 45 -24.60 4.55 12.45
C SER A 45 -23.34 4.30 13.28
N LEU A 46 -23.43 3.40 14.24
CA LEU A 46 -22.31 2.83 15.00
C LEU A 46 -21.43 1.91 14.13
N SER A 47 -21.23 2.25 12.86
CA SER A 47 -20.38 1.49 11.94
C SER A 47 -19.08 2.24 11.72
N VAL A 48 -17.96 1.59 12.06
CA VAL A 48 -16.57 2.04 11.87
C VAL A 48 -16.27 2.12 10.36
N ARG A 49 -16.95 3.01 9.63
CA ARG A 49 -16.63 3.23 8.23
C ARG A 49 -15.34 4.06 8.17
N PRO A 50 -14.33 3.62 7.41
CA PRO A 50 -13.13 4.40 7.24
C PRO A 50 -13.46 5.76 6.65
N ARG A 51 -12.83 6.80 7.21
CA ARG A 51 -12.86 8.15 6.64
C ARG A 51 -12.41 8.08 5.18
N ARG A 52 -13.31 8.49 4.27
CA ARG A 52 -13.04 8.46 2.81
C ARG A 52 -11.76 9.22 2.49
N VAL A 53 -10.85 8.64 1.72
CA VAL A 53 -9.65 9.34 1.23
C VAL A 53 -9.79 9.60 -0.26
N TRP A 54 -9.89 10.86 -0.68
CA TRP A 54 -10.17 11.23 -2.08
C TRP A 54 -8.93 11.21 -2.98
N TYR A 55 -7.77 11.53 -2.41
CA TYR A 55 -6.50 11.40 -3.10
C TYR A 55 -5.37 11.08 -2.14
N ILE A 56 -4.34 10.43 -2.69
CA ILE A 56 -3.09 10.14 -2.02
C ILE A 56 -1.92 10.62 -2.87
N CYS A 57 -0.98 11.33 -2.22
CA CYS A 57 0.29 11.72 -2.79
C CYS A 57 1.37 10.77 -2.26
N MET A 58 2.09 10.12 -3.16
CA MET A 58 3.07 9.09 -2.83
C MET A 58 4.44 9.40 -3.44
N GLN A 59 5.48 8.90 -2.77
CA GLN A 59 6.81 8.87 -3.33
C GLN A 59 6.80 8.04 -4.61
N GLN A 60 7.50 8.53 -5.63
CA GLN A 60 7.70 7.75 -6.84
C GLN A 60 8.86 6.78 -6.60
N SER A 61 8.59 5.49 -6.70
CA SER A 61 9.63 4.46 -6.63
C SER A 61 10.32 4.35 -8.00
N PRO A 62 11.63 4.57 -8.11
CA PRO A 62 12.35 4.37 -9.36
C PRO A 62 12.38 2.88 -9.71
N GLY A 63 12.19 2.55 -10.98
CA GLY A 63 12.24 1.18 -11.46
C GLY A 63 11.32 0.93 -12.65
N ALA A 64 11.39 -0.29 -13.18
CA ALA A 64 10.47 -0.81 -14.17
C ALA A 64 9.49 -1.78 -13.49
N LEU A 65 8.28 -1.88 -14.05
CA LEU A 65 7.36 -2.94 -13.65
C LEU A 65 7.92 -4.29 -14.12
N LEU A 66 7.93 -5.29 -13.23
CA LEU A 66 8.56 -6.57 -13.51
C LEU A 66 7.91 -7.29 -14.70
N ASP A 67 6.59 -7.20 -14.84
CA ASP A 67 5.82 -7.74 -15.98
C ASP A 67 6.29 -7.22 -17.34
N LYS A 68 6.86 -6.01 -17.39
CA LYS A 68 7.36 -5.40 -18.63
C LYS A 68 8.78 -5.79 -18.99
N VAL A 69 9.54 -6.35 -18.04
CA VAL A 69 10.98 -6.62 -18.23
C VAL A 69 11.34 -8.09 -18.05
N ILE A 70 10.47 -8.89 -17.43
CA ILE A 70 10.74 -10.29 -17.10
C ILE A 70 11.11 -11.15 -18.31
N ASP A 71 10.45 -10.93 -19.45
CA ASP A 71 10.71 -11.69 -20.68
C ASP A 71 12.05 -11.35 -21.34
N ALA A 72 12.61 -10.18 -21.01
CA ALA A 72 13.91 -9.72 -21.52
C ALA A 72 15.07 -10.02 -20.56
N MET A 73 14.78 -10.60 -19.39
CA MET A 73 15.81 -10.91 -18.39
C MET A 73 16.59 -12.17 -18.72
N THR A 74 17.88 -12.16 -18.41
CA THR A 74 18.72 -13.36 -18.53
C THR A 74 18.39 -14.36 -17.42
N PRO A 75 18.70 -15.66 -17.60
CA PRO A 75 18.51 -16.66 -16.55
C PRO A 75 19.18 -16.28 -15.22
N ASP A 76 20.37 -15.67 -15.26
CA ASP A 76 21.09 -15.22 -14.05
C ASP A 76 20.35 -14.07 -13.33
N GLN A 77 19.75 -13.14 -14.08
CA GLN A 77 18.93 -12.06 -13.51
C GLN A 77 17.66 -12.62 -12.86
N LEU A 78 17.02 -13.60 -13.48
CA LEU A 78 15.86 -14.29 -12.93
C LEU A 78 16.22 -15.06 -11.66
N ALA A 79 17.34 -15.78 -11.67
CA ALA A 79 17.86 -16.51 -10.51
C ALA A 79 18.20 -15.56 -9.34
N TYR A 80 18.63 -14.33 -9.64
CA TYR A 80 18.89 -13.30 -8.64
C TYR A 80 17.61 -12.68 -8.03
N ILE A 81 16.56 -12.48 -8.83
CA ILE A 81 15.31 -11.83 -8.38
C ILE A 81 14.36 -12.81 -7.68
N TYR A 82 14.30 -14.06 -8.14
CA TYR A 82 13.44 -15.09 -7.57
C TYR A 82 13.48 -15.20 -6.04
N PRO A 83 14.66 -15.33 -5.39
CA PRO A 83 14.72 -15.45 -3.93
C PRO A 83 14.24 -14.19 -3.22
N GLN A 84 14.40 -13.00 -3.81
CA GLN A 84 13.93 -11.74 -3.23
C GLN A 84 12.40 -11.66 -3.23
N ILE A 85 11.76 -12.02 -4.35
CA ILE A 85 10.29 -12.07 -4.44
C ILE A 85 9.75 -13.10 -3.45
N ARG A 86 10.37 -14.29 -3.41
CA ARG A 86 9.97 -15.35 -2.50
C ARG A 86 10.06 -14.90 -1.04
N HIS A 87 11.17 -14.27 -0.66
CA HIS A 87 11.35 -13.73 0.68
C HIS A 87 10.27 -12.72 1.06
N SER A 88 9.95 -11.77 0.17
CA SER A 88 8.89 -10.78 0.42
C SER A 88 7.51 -11.45 0.59
N LEU A 89 7.20 -12.46 -0.21
CA LEU A 89 5.94 -13.21 -0.10
C LEU A 89 5.87 -14.03 1.19
N ASP A 90 6.97 -14.68 1.56
CA ASP A 90 7.07 -15.43 2.81
C ASP A 90 6.88 -14.49 4.01
N GLU A 91 7.51 -13.30 3.99
CA GLU A 91 7.35 -12.27 5.01
C GLU A 91 5.89 -11.79 5.09
N MET A 92 5.27 -11.45 3.95
CA MET A 92 3.85 -11.06 3.88
C MET A 92 2.91 -12.13 4.43
N SER A 93 3.20 -13.41 4.17
CA SER A 93 2.38 -14.53 4.63
C SER A 93 2.53 -14.81 6.14
N SER A 94 3.69 -14.48 6.71
CA SER A 94 4.02 -14.76 8.10
C SER A 94 3.32 -13.82 9.08
N ILE A 95 3.01 -12.60 8.65
CA ILE A 95 2.38 -11.59 9.50
C ILE A 95 0.88 -11.83 9.56
N ARG A 96 0.38 -12.17 10.74
CA ARG A 96 -1.06 -12.20 11.03
C ARG A 96 -1.45 -10.90 11.73
N PRO A 97 -2.09 -9.95 11.04
CA PRO A 97 -2.50 -8.70 11.66
C PRO A 97 -3.59 -8.95 12.71
N ASN A 98 -3.26 -8.76 13.99
CA ASN A 98 -4.23 -8.88 15.07
C ASN A 98 -5.29 -7.77 15.05
N ASN A 99 -4.98 -6.60 14.46
CA ASN A 99 -5.86 -5.42 14.41
C ASN A 99 -5.62 -4.55 13.16
N LEU A 100 -6.13 -4.94 11.99
CA LEU A 100 -6.17 -4.06 10.80
C LEU A 100 -7.12 -2.85 10.98
N SER A 101 -8.03 -2.94 11.94
CA SER A 101 -9.05 -1.93 12.23
C SER A 101 -8.56 -0.71 13.03
N SER A 102 -7.35 -0.75 13.62
CA SER A 102 -6.88 0.24 14.61
C SER A 102 -5.89 1.28 14.05
N ILE A 103 -5.60 1.27 12.75
CA ILE A 103 -4.61 2.19 12.17
C ILE A 103 -5.33 3.47 11.74
N THR A 104 -5.26 4.48 12.60
CA THR A 104 -5.80 5.84 12.44
C THR A 104 -4.82 6.77 11.74
#